data_AF-A0A7C9TRK8-F1
#
_entry.id   AF-A0A7C9TRK8-F1
#
_cell.length_a   1.000
_cell.length_b   1.000
_cell.length_c   1.000
_cell.angle_alpha   90.00
_cell.angle_beta   90.00
_cell.angle_gamma   90.00
#
_symmetry.space_group_name_H-M   'P 1'
#
loop_
_entity.id
_entity.type
_entity.pdbx_description
1 polymer ?
#
loop_
_entity_poly.entity_id
_entity_poly.type
_entity_poly.pdbx_seq_one_letter_code
_entity_poly.pdbx_strand_id
1 'polypeptide(L)'
;MTTTEQHGTTGSPRGLVISGTYSSGKTTTSTALAIATGLPRADGQSAREILTELYPGRQFAHMDLTELIALGLRRFEERVTNEQALSGVDFISDGSVLHEWVYGTTRLRTGINPGAPLWQRLTKAVIGLPALPFLRRYLAAYGTVATLHARAAYRAFVHLPVEFPMNPDGHRPVSERYRHIADEKLRRVVHQLDLPLVTVRGTAVERVQEIIDIFHLPQRMSSEEAVDRAHRQIARSRETVAQRILSQHRELGVTEKLKIATRF
;
A
#
# COMPACT_ATOMS: atom_id res chain seq x y z
N MET A 1 -15.98 -32.02 37.50
CA MET A 1 -14.79 -31.16 37.67
C MET A 1 -13.84 -31.52 36.54
N THR A 2 -13.93 -30.79 35.42
CA THR A 2 -12.91 -29.82 34.95
C THR A 2 -11.64 -30.55 34.57
N THR A 3 -11.25 -30.58 33.29
CA THR A 3 -10.56 -29.43 32.69
C THR A 3 -10.94 -29.21 31.22
N THR A 4 -11.47 -28.03 30.93
CA THR A 4 -11.60 -27.48 29.57
C THR A 4 -10.22 -27.00 29.13
N GLU A 5 -9.66 -27.59 28.08
CA GLU A 5 -8.43 -27.08 27.45
C GLU A 5 -8.71 -25.72 26.82
N GLN A 6 -8.15 -24.67 27.43
CA GLN A 6 -8.07 -23.36 26.81
C GLN A 6 -7.06 -23.44 25.65
N HIS A 7 -7.56 -23.33 24.42
CA HIS A 7 -6.74 -23.05 23.25
C HIS A 7 -6.19 -21.62 23.35
N GLY A 8 -5.06 -21.48 24.05
CA GLY A 8 -4.25 -20.28 24.02
C GLY A 8 -3.53 -20.19 22.67
N THR A 9 -3.82 -19.15 21.90
CA THR A 9 -3.08 -18.76 20.70
C THR A 9 -1.68 -18.28 21.07
N THR A 10 -0.75 -19.19 21.34
CA THR A 10 0.67 -18.88 21.58
C THR A 10 1.42 -18.85 20.25
N GLY A 11 1.15 -17.83 19.44
CA GLY A 11 2.04 -17.40 18.36
C GLY A 11 2.84 -16.19 18.82
N SER A 12 4.06 -16.00 18.29
CA SER A 12 4.76 -14.71 18.44
C SER A 12 3.86 -13.57 17.94
N PRO A 13 3.91 -12.38 18.56
CA PRO A 13 3.10 -11.25 18.15
C PRO A 13 3.28 -10.93 16.65
N ARG A 14 2.18 -10.72 15.94
CA ARG A 14 2.18 -10.61 14.47
C ARG A 14 1.14 -9.63 13.97
N GLY A 15 1.47 -9.00 12.84
CA GLY A 15 0.66 -7.97 12.22
C GLY A 15 -0.66 -8.48 11.65
N LEU A 16 -1.74 -7.76 11.93
CA LEU A 16 -3.00 -7.83 11.19
C LEU A 16 -2.95 -6.81 10.03
N VAL A 17 -2.93 -7.30 8.79
CA VAL A 17 -2.78 -6.44 7.62
C VAL A 17 -4.14 -5.95 7.12
N ILE A 18 -4.29 -4.64 6.95
CA ILE A 18 -5.41 -4.07 6.18
C ILE A 18 -4.98 -3.92 4.72
N SER A 19 -5.50 -4.80 3.86
CA SER A 19 -5.12 -4.98 2.46
C SER A 19 -6.19 -4.50 1.49
N GLY A 20 -5.77 -4.05 0.32
CA GLY A 20 -6.66 -3.52 -0.71
C GLY A 20 -5.92 -2.55 -1.62
N THR A 21 -6.52 -2.24 -2.77
CA THR A 21 -5.86 -1.35 -3.74
C THR A 21 -6.03 0.12 -3.41
N TYR A 22 -5.52 1.01 -4.26
CA TYR A 22 -5.66 2.45 -4.05
C TYR A 22 -7.14 2.81 -3.88
N SER A 23 -7.43 3.61 -2.86
CA SER A 23 -8.78 4.15 -2.60
C SER A 23 -9.81 3.15 -2.11
N SER A 24 -9.39 1.98 -1.63
CA SER A 24 -10.29 1.04 -0.95
C SER A 24 -10.57 1.42 0.51
N GLY A 25 -9.95 2.47 1.05
CA GLY A 25 -10.15 2.92 2.43
C GLY A 25 -9.15 2.37 3.46
N LYS A 26 -8.09 1.65 3.04
CA LYS A 26 -7.08 1.04 3.95
C LYS A 26 -6.59 1.95 5.08
N THR A 27 -6.09 3.13 4.74
CA THR A 27 -5.53 4.06 5.74
C THR A 27 -6.59 4.47 6.75
N THR A 28 -7.79 4.82 6.29
CA THR A 28 -8.90 5.14 7.19
C THR A 28 -9.25 3.97 8.10
N THR A 29 -9.43 2.77 7.54
CA THR A 29 -9.79 1.58 8.33
C THR A 29 -8.69 1.18 9.31
N SER A 30 -7.42 1.17 8.89
CA SER A 30 -6.29 0.80 9.76
C SER A 30 -6.05 1.83 10.87
N THR A 31 -6.16 3.14 10.57
CA THR A 31 -6.05 4.20 11.58
C THR A 31 -7.22 4.12 12.58
N ALA A 32 -8.45 3.97 12.09
CA ALA A 32 -9.61 3.83 12.95
C ALA A 32 -9.54 2.57 13.81
N LEU A 33 -9.11 1.43 13.25
CA LEU A 33 -8.95 0.19 13.99
C LEU A 33 -7.89 0.32 15.10
N ALA A 34 -6.76 0.98 14.83
CA ALA A 34 -5.73 1.22 15.83
C ALA A 34 -6.25 2.12 16.97
N ILE A 35 -7.01 3.16 16.62
CA ILE A 35 -7.65 4.05 17.61
C ILE A 35 -8.70 3.30 18.43
N ALA A 36 -9.57 2.51 17.78
CA ALA A 36 -10.63 1.74 18.43
C ALA A 36 -10.08 0.71 19.41
N THR A 37 -8.97 0.05 19.05
CA THR A 37 -8.43 -1.08 19.81
C THR A 37 -7.30 -0.69 20.76
N GLY A 38 -6.64 0.43 20.53
CA GLY A 38 -5.41 0.82 21.21
C GLY A 38 -4.19 0.01 20.78
N LEU A 39 -4.29 -0.83 19.75
CA LEU A 39 -3.14 -1.55 19.20
C LEU A 39 -2.23 -0.58 18.42
N PRO A 40 -0.90 -0.76 18.48
CA PRO A 40 0.01 0.03 17.66
C PRO A 40 -0.24 -0.21 16.17
N ARG A 41 -0.01 0.83 15.37
CA ARG A 41 -0.12 0.76 13.92
C ARG A 41 1.28 0.89 13.30
N ALA A 42 1.63 -0.06 12.43
CA ALA A 42 2.75 0.10 11.51
C ALA A 42 2.29 1.04 10.39
N ASP A 43 2.74 2.28 10.48
CA ASP A 43 2.52 3.27 9.43
C ASP A 43 3.39 2.92 8.21
N GLY A 44 2.88 3.18 7.01
CA GLY A 44 3.72 3.30 5.83
C GLY A 44 3.44 4.65 5.21
N GLN A 45 4.48 5.44 4.93
CA GLN A 45 4.30 6.67 4.17
C GLN A 45 3.54 6.37 2.87
N SER A 46 2.72 7.31 2.44
CA SER A 46 2.09 7.29 1.14
C SER A 46 3.14 7.38 0.03
N ALA A 47 2.80 6.91 -1.16
CA ALA A 47 3.75 6.92 -2.28
C ALA A 47 4.15 8.37 -2.62
N ARG A 48 3.27 9.33 -2.32
CA ARG A 48 3.49 10.75 -2.54
C ARG A 48 4.49 11.33 -1.54
N GLU A 49 4.37 11.01 -0.26
CA GLU A 49 5.33 11.45 0.76
C GLU A 49 6.75 10.99 0.42
N ILE A 50 6.90 9.71 0.08
CA ILE A 50 8.20 9.15 -0.29
C ILE A 50 8.72 9.77 -1.59
N LEU A 51 7.83 10.02 -2.57
CA LEU A 51 8.24 10.71 -3.80
C LEU A 51 8.77 12.12 -3.50
N THR A 52 8.07 12.87 -2.66
CA THR A 52 8.45 14.23 -2.23
C THR A 52 9.75 14.25 -1.41
N GLU A 53 10.09 13.16 -0.74
CA GLU A 53 11.36 12.97 -0.03
C GLU A 53 12.50 12.57 -0.97
N LEU A 54 12.31 11.50 -1.76
CA LEU A 54 13.32 10.95 -2.65
C LEU A 54 13.65 11.88 -3.83
N TYR A 55 12.63 12.51 -4.40
CA TYR A 55 12.72 13.33 -5.60
C TYR A 55 11.88 14.60 -5.45
N PRO A 56 12.36 15.61 -4.68
CA PRO A 56 11.64 16.86 -4.46
C PRO A 56 11.19 17.53 -5.78
N GLY A 57 9.93 17.96 -5.84
CA GLY A 57 9.32 18.58 -7.04
C GLY A 57 8.99 17.60 -8.18
N ARG A 58 9.36 16.32 -8.08
CA ARG A 58 9.03 15.30 -9.09
C ARG A 58 7.55 14.92 -9.03
N GLN A 59 6.94 14.77 -10.19
CA GLN A 59 5.57 14.26 -10.31
C GLN A 59 5.59 12.80 -10.77
N PHE A 60 4.63 12.00 -10.29
CA PHE A 60 4.47 10.60 -10.70
C PHE A 60 4.41 10.41 -12.21
N ALA A 61 3.75 11.31 -12.93
CA ALA A 61 3.61 11.23 -14.38
C ALA A 61 4.96 11.27 -15.11
N HIS A 62 5.95 11.93 -14.51
CA HIS A 62 7.27 12.15 -15.08
C HIS A 62 8.29 11.09 -14.67
N MET A 63 7.94 10.16 -13.78
CA MET A 63 8.90 9.17 -13.31
C MET A 63 9.35 8.21 -14.42
N ASP A 64 10.64 7.91 -14.43
CA ASP A 64 11.21 6.82 -15.23
C ASP A 64 11.11 5.47 -14.49
N LEU A 65 11.57 4.41 -15.14
CA LEU A 65 11.51 3.07 -14.57
C LEU A 65 12.39 2.93 -13.31
N THR A 66 13.58 3.51 -13.33
CA THR A 66 14.55 3.43 -12.23
C THR A 66 14.03 4.15 -10.99
N GLU A 67 13.46 5.35 -11.17
CA GLU A 67 12.81 6.12 -10.11
C GLU A 67 11.60 5.37 -9.53
N LEU A 68 10.80 4.68 -10.36
CA LEU A 68 9.69 3.85 -9.89
C LEU A 68 10.16 2.63 -9.09
N ILE A 69 11.28 2.02 -9.49
CA ILE A 69 11.91 0.92 -8.74
C ILE A 69 12.43 1.44 -7.40
N ALA A 70 13.14 2.57 -7.39
CA ALA A 70 13.65 3.18 -6.17
C ALA A 70 12.53 3.54 -5.18
N LEU A 71 11.43 4.11 -5.68
CA LEU A 71 10.24 4.37 -4.87
C LEU A 71 9.66 3.09 -4.25
N GLY A 72 9.55 2.01 -5.04
CA GLY A 72 9.04 0.72 -4.55
C GLY A 72 9.97 0.05 -3.53
N LEU A 73 11.28 0.23 -3.66
CA LEU A 73 12.29 -0.25 -2.71
C LEU A 73 12.25 0.53 -1.40
N ARG A 74 12.20 1.87 -1.46
CA ARG A 74 12.08 2.71 -0.27
C ARG A 74 10.80 2.43 0.50
N ARG A 75 9.67 2.27 -0.21
CA ARG A 75 8.38 1.86 0.41
C ARG A 75 8.47 0.52 1.14
N PHE A 76 9.23 -0.42 0.59
CA PHE A 76 9.45 -1.72 1.22
C PHE A 76 10.34 -1.61 2.46
N GLU A 77 11.48 -0.94 2.33
CA GLU A 77 12.46 -0.78 3.41
C GLU A 77 11.87 -0.01 4.61
N GLU A 78 11.14 1.08 4.37
CA GLU A 78 10.46 1.82 5.42
C GLU A 78 9.42 0.97 6.14
N ARG A 79 8.62 0.20 5.40
CA ARG A 79 7.62 -0.69 5.99
C ARG A 79 8.25 -1.78 6.84
N VAL A 80 9.29 -2.45 6.33
CA VAL A 80 10.02 -3.47 7.09
C VAL A 80 10.56 -2.86 8.38
N THR A 81 11.15 -1.67 8.31
CA THR A 81 11.67 -0.95 9.48
C THR A 81 10.57 -0.66 10.51
N ASN A 82 9.43 -0.12 10.08
CA ASN A 82 8.32 0.22 10.97
C ASN A 82 7.66 -1.03 11.59
N GLU A 83 7.54 -2.12 10.84
CA GLU A 83 7.00 -3.38 11.36
C GLU A 83 7.99 -4.06 12.33
N GLN A 84 9.29 -4.00 12.06
CA GLN A 84 10.33 -4.54 12.95
C GLN A 84 10.39 -3.81 14.29
N ALA A 85 10.16 -2.50 14.30
CA ALA A 85 10.03 -1.73 15.53
C ALA A 85 8.87 -2.19 16.44
N LEU A 86 7.93 -2.98 15.90
CA LEU A 86 6.76 -3.52 16.60
C LEU A 86 6.82 -5.05 16.78
N SER A 87 7.94 -5.70 16.46
CA SER A 87 8.10 -7.17 16.46
C SER A 87 7.85 -7.89 17.81
N GLY A 88 7.69 -7.15 18.90
CA GLY A 88 7.37 -7.67 20.23
C GLY A 88 5.91 -7.53 20.66
N VAL A 89 5.03 -6.95 19.84
CA VAL A 89 3.61 -6.70 20.17
C VAL A 89 2.71 -6.92 18.97
N ASP A 90 1.44 -7.24 19.20
CA ASP A 90 0.47 -7.30 18.11
C ASP A 90 0.25 -5.89 17.56
N PHE A 91 0.19 -5.78 16.23
CA PHE A 91 0.06 -4.49 15.56
C PHE A 91 -0.87 -4.59 14.35
N ILE A 92 -1.33 -3.43 13.89
CA ILE A 92 -2.11 -3.28 12.67
C ILE A 92 -1.19 -2.72 11.58
N SER A 93 -1.13 -3.36 10.41
CA SER A 93 -0.35 -2.83 9.28
C SER A 93 -1.26 -2.17 8.24
N ASP A 94 -0.97 -0.92 7.86
CA ASP A 94 -1.64 -0.21 6.77
C ASP A 94 -1.06 -0.65 5.42
N GLY A 95 -1.64 -1.71 4.84
CA GLY A 95 -1.08 -2.42 3.70
C GLY A 95 0.00 -3.43 4.12
N SER A 96 0.72 -3.97 3.15
CA SER A 96 1.78 -4.95 3.36
C SER A 96 2.90 -4.77 2.37
N VAL A 97 4.06 -5.38 2.65
CA VAL A 97 5.20 -5.43 1.73
C VAL A 97 4.86 -6.03 0.34
N LEU A 98 3.78 -6.82 0.26
CA LEU A 98 3.31 -7.42 -0.99
C LEU A 98 2.67 -6.39 -1.93
N HIS A 99 2.13 -5.29 -1.41
CA HIS A 99 1.46 -4.27 -2.23
C HIS A 99 2.41 -3.67 -3.25
N GLU A 100 3.62 -3.32 -2.83
CA GLU A 100 4.62 -2.69 -3.70
C GLU A 100 5.07 -3.63 -4.81
N TRP A 101 5.31 -4.89 -4.47
CA TRP A 101 5.62 -5.93 -5.45
C TRP A 101 4.46 -6.19 -6.43
N VAL A 102 3.22 -6.29 -5.93
CA VAL A 102 2.04 -6.47 -6.78
C VAL A 102 1.84 -5.26 -7.70
N TYR A 103 2.07 -4.05 -7.22
CA TYR A 103 2.00 -2.85 -8.03
C TYR A 103 3.08 -2.83 -9.13
N GLY A 104 4.35 -3.10 -8.79
CA GLY A 104 5.43 -3.18 -9.77
C GLY A 104 5.17 -4.22 -10.86
N THR A 105 4.68 -5.40 -10.48
CA THR A 105 4.33 -6.45 -11.44
C THR A 105 3.06 -6.17 -12.25
N THR A 106 2.12 -5.38 -11.72
CA THR A 106 0.94 -4.93 -12.47
C THR A 106 1.34 -3.91 -13.54
N ARG A 107 2.27 -2.99 -13.22
CA ARG A 107 2.84 -2.04 -14.20
C ARG A 107 3.49 -2.75 -15.40
N LEU A 108 4.13 -3.90 -15.20
CA LEU A 108 4.63 -4.72 -16.30
C LEU A 108 3.54 -5.25 -17.24
N ARG A 109 2.33 -5.49 -16.73
CA ARG A 109 1.20 -6.04 -17.51
C ARG A 109 0.37 -4.95 -18.19
N THR A 110 0.18 -3.81 -17.52
CA THR A 110 -0.70 -2.74 -17.99
C THR A 110 0.03 -1.55 -18.63
N GLY A 111 1.36 -1.52 -18.53
CA GLY A 111 2.21 -0.39 -18.90
C GLY A 111 2.68 0.42 -17.68
N ILE A 112 3.88 1.02 -17.81
CA ILE A 112 4.61 1.72 -16.73
C ILE A 112 3.79 2.87 -16.13
N ASN A 113 3.00 3.57 -16.96
CA ASN A 113 2.06 4.60 -16.52
C ASN A 113 0.71 4.46 -17.24
N PRO A 114 -0.27 3.75 -16.64
CA PRO A 114 -1.57 3.54 -17.25
C PRO A 114 -2.40 4.83 -17.38
N GLY A 115 -2.05 5.87 -16.61
CA GLY A 115 -2.71 7.18 -16.61
C GLY A 115 -2.03 8.23 -17.51
N ALA A 116 -0.90 7.91 -18.15
CA ALA A 116 -0.23 8.85 -19.07
C ALA A 116 -0.95 8.92 -20.44
N PRO A 117 -0.85 10.07 -21.14
CA PRO A 117 -1.30 10.22 -22.52
C PRO A 117 -0.75 9.11 -23.44
N LEU A 118 -1.55 8.67 -24.41
CA LEU A 118 -1.26 7.52 -25.29
C LEU A 118 0.12 7.62 -25.97
N TRP A 119 0.53 8.83 -26.35
CA TRP A 119 1.82 9.08 -27.00
C TRP A 119 3.03 8.85 -26.07
N GLN A 120 2.92 9.14 -24.77
CA GLN A 120 3.97 8.82 -23.77
C GLN A 120 4.01 7.32 -23.43
N ARG A 121 2.88 6.62 -23.58
CA ARG A 121 2.80 5.17 -23.41
C ARG A 121 3.48 4.44 -24.57
N LEU A 122 3.36 4.96 -25.80
CA LEU A 122 3.96 4.41 -27.02
C LEU A 122 5.49 4.59 -27.05
N THR A 123 6.01 5.76 -26.68
CA THR A 123 7.48 6.01 -26.69
C THR A 123 8.23 5.20 -25.64
N LYS A 124 7.66 4.99 -24.44
CA LYS A 124 8.28 4.16 -23.38
C LYS A 124 8.14 2.65 -23.62
N ALA A 125 7.17 2.19 -24.41
CA ALA A 125 6.97 0.78 -24.71
C ALA A 125 8.01 0.20 -25.69
N VAL A 126 8.49 1.01 -26.63
CA VAL A 126 9.45 0.57 -27.67
C VAL A 126 10.86 0.41 -27.12
N ILE A 127 11.27 1.23 -26.14
CA ILE A 127 12.65 1.27 -25.64
C ILE A 127 12.87 0.32 -24.45
N GLY A 128 11.81 -0.11 -23.75
CA GLY A 128 11.89 -1.05 -22.63
C GLY A 128 12.06 -2.54 -23.00
N LEU A 129 11.89 -2.90 -24.27
CA LEU A 129 11.89 -4.29 -24.76
C LEU A 129 13.12 -5.14 -24.36
N PRO A 130 14.37 -4.63 -24.40
CA PRO A 130 15.55 -5.40 -24.01
C PRO A 130 15.65 -5.64 -22.50
N ALA A 131 15.12 -4.71 -21.68
CA ALA A 131 15.20 -4.78 -20.22
C ALA A 131 14.06 -5.60 -19.57
N LEU A 132 13.02 -5.94 -20.33
CA LEU A 132 11.87 -6.71 -19.81
C LEU A 132 12.26 -8.06 -19.17
N PRO A 133 13.15 -8.88 -19.75
CA PRO A 133 13.56 -10.13 -19.12
C PRO A 133 14.24 -9.90 -17.76
N PHE A 134 15.12 -8.89 -17.68
CA PHE A 134 15.76 -8.51 -16.42
C PHE A 134 14.72 -8.03 -15.40
N LEU A 135 13.82 -7.12 -15.79
CA LEU A 135 12.80 -6.58 -14.88
C LEU A 135 11.85 -7.67 -14.36
N ARG A 136 11.51 -8.67 -15.18
CA ARG A 136 10.75 -9.85 -14.74
C ARG A 136 11.53 -10.66 -13.69
N ARG A 137 12.82 -10.91 -13.91
CA ARG A 137 13.69 -11.62 -12.94
C ARG A 137 13.84 -10.83 -11.65
N TYR A 138 14.06 -9.52 -11.74
CA TYR A 138 14.13 -8.62 -10.59
C TYR A 138 12.84 -8.66 -9.77
N LEU A 139 11.67 -8.53 -10.41
CA LEU A 139 10.39 -8.60 -9.69
C LEU A 139 10.10 -9.99 -9.13
N ALA A 140 10.59 -11.07 -9.74
CA ALA A 140 10.51 -12.40 -9.14
C ALA A 140 11.38 -12.49 -7.86
N ALA A 141 12.59 -11.95 -7.90
CA ALA A 141 13.48 -11.87 -6.73
C ALA A 141 12.86 -11.00 -5.61
N TYR A 142 12.32 -9.82 -5.94
CA TYR A 142 11.57 -8.99 -5.01
C TYR A 142 10.43 -9.81 -4.38
N GLY A 143 9.59 -10.44 -5.20
CA GLY A 143 8.47 -11.25 -4.71
C GLY A 143 8.88 -12.32 -3.71
N THR A 144 10.06 -12.93 -3.89
CA THR A 144 10.63 -13.91 -2.96
C THR A 144 10.91 -13.27 -1.59
N VAL A 145 11.60 -12.12 -1.57
CA VAL A 145 11.94 -11.39 -0.33
C VAL A 145 10.68 -10.87 0.37
N ALA A 146 9.75 -10.28 -0.38
CA ALA A 146 8.50 -9.76 0.19
C ALA A 146 7.63 -10.88 0.77
N THR A 147 7.59 -12.05 0.12
CA THR A 147 6.89 -13.24 0.61
C THR A 147 7.51 -13.77 1.90
N LEU A 148 8.84 -13.84 1.97
CA LEU A 148 9.55 -14.27 3.17
C LEU A 148 9.21 -13.39 4.38
N HIS A 149 9.29 -12.06 4.20
CA HIS A 149 8.91 -11.11 5.26
C HIS A 149 7.43 -11.24 5.63
N ALA A 150 6.53 -11.33 4.64
CA ALA A 150 5.10 -11.44 4.89
C ALA A 150 4.73 -12.68 5.72
N ARG A 151 5.38 -13.82 5.49
CA ARG A 151 5.18 -15.06 6.28
C ARG A 151 5.68 -14.92 7.72
N ALA A 152 6.73 -14.16 7.94
CA ALA A 152 7.31 -13.96 9.27
C ALA A 152 6.54 -12.92 10.10
N ALA A 153 6.13 -11.82 9.46
CA ALA A 153 5.61 -10.64 10.15
C ALA A 153 4.08 -10.64 10.33
N TYR A 154 3.32 -11.36 9.50
CA TYR A 154 1.86 -11.26 9.48
C TYR A 154 1.16 -12.52 9.97
N ARG A 155 0.03 -12.35 10.65
CA ARG A 155 -0.85 -13.46 11.06
C ARG A 155 -2.08 -13.61 10.19
N ALA A 156 -2.60 -12.52 9.65
CA ALA A 156 -3.83 -12.51 8.87
C ALA A 156 -3.93 -11.24 8.03
N PHE A 157 -4.77 -11.31 7.02
CA PHE A 157 -5.10 -10.22 6.12
C PHE A 157 -6.60 -9.94 6.16
N VAL A 158 -6.95 -8.66 6.30
CA VAL A 158 -8.29 -8.13 6.03
C VAL A 158 -8.25 -7.50 4.66
N HIS A 159 -9.07 -7.98 3.74
CA HIS A 159 -9.19 -7.46 2.39
C HIS A 159 -10.37 -6.51 2.26
N LEU A 160 -10.08 -5.28 1.83
CA LEU A 160 -11.06 -4.27 1.46
C LEU A 160 -11.21 -4.26 -0.07
N PRO A 161 -12.34 -4.77 -0.60
CA PRO A 161 -12.54 -4.89 -2.03
C PRO A 161 -12.74 -3.52 -2.69
N VAL A 162 -12.66 -3.51 -4.02
CA VAL A 162 -12.97 -2.34 -4.83
C VAL A 162 -14.50 -2.16 -4.92
N GLU A 163 -15.06 -1.34 -4.04
CA GLU A 163 -16.52 -1.11 -3.95
C GLU A 163 -16.98 0.21 -4.58
N PHE A 164 -16.05 1.15 -4.75
CA PHE A 164 -16.35 2.49 -5.26
C PHE A 164 -15.41 2.86 -6.40
N PRO A 165 -15.87 3.64 -7.39
CA PRO A 165 -14.99 4.22 -8.40
C PRO A 165 -13.83 4.99 -7.76
N MET A 166 -12.68 4.95 -8.41
CA MET A 166 -11.53 5.74 -8.02
C MET A 166 -11.87 7.22 -8.18
N ASN A 167 -11.65 8.01 -7.12
CA ASN A 167 -11.78 9.45 -7.17
C ASN A 167 -10.94 10.01 -8.36
N PRO A 168 -11.54 10.84 -9.24
CA PRO A 168 -10.88 11.42 -10.41
C PRO A 168 -9.93 12.57 -10.07
N ASP A 169 -9.28 12.55 -8.90
CA ASP A 169 -8.42 13.63 -8.39
C ASP A 169 -7.17 13.91 -9.25
N GLY A 170 -6.97 13.21 -10.38
CA GLY A 170 -5.89 13.45 -11.34
C GLY A 170 -4.49 13.12 -10.81
N HIS A 171 -4.36 12.73 -9.54
CA HIS A 171 -3.08 12.56 -8.89
C HIS A 171 -2.70 11.09 -8.64
N ARG A 172 -3.58 10.16 -9.02
CA ARG A 172 -3.37 8.72 -8.85
C ARG A 172 -2.69 8.16 -10.09
N PRO A 173 -1.56 7.44 -9.95
CA PRO A 173 -0.74 7.04 -11.10
C PRO A 173 -1.24 5.75 -11.78
N VAL A 174 -2.53 5.44 -11.68
CA VAL A 174 -3.12 4.14 -12.05
C VAL A 174 -4.51 4.30 -12.62
N SER A 175 -4.96 3.33 -13.43
CA SER A 175 -6.30 3.26 -14.00
C SER A 175 -7.21 2.31 -13.22
N GLU A 176 -8.52 2.34 -13.48
CA GLU A 176 -9.46 1.35 -12.94
C GLU A 176 -9.07 -0.09 -13.28
N ARG A 177 -8.70 -0.31 -14.54
CA ARG A 177 -8.21 -1.62 -14.99
C ARG A 177 -6.98 -2.06 -14.19
N TYR A 178 -6.04 -1.16 -13.94
CA TYR A 178 -4.88 -1.45 -13.09
C TYR A 178 -5.33 -1.85 -11.69
N ARG A 179 -6.28 -1.10 -11.12
CA ARG A 179 -6.80 -1.31 -9.77
C ARG A 179 -7.36 -2.72 -9.62
N HIS A 180 -8.23 -3.17 -10.51
CA HIS A 180 -8.80 -4.52 -10.45
C HIS A 180 -7.74 -5.63 -10.65
N ILE A 181 -6.80 -5.46 -11.57
CA ILE A 181 -5.73 -6.46 -11.79
C ILE A 181 -4.82 -6.59 -10.56
N ALA A 182 -4.47 -5.46 -9.93
CA ALA A 182 -3.68 -5.45 -8.71
C ALA A 182 -4.44 -6.10 -7.54
N ASP A 183 -5.75 -5.86 -7.45
CA ASP A 183 -6.63 -6.41 -6.42
C ASP A 183 -6.71 -7.94 -6.48
N GLU A 184 -6.99 -8.48 -7.67
CA GLU A 184 -7.02 -9.91 -7.94
C GLU A 184 -5.66 -10.56 -7.63
N LYS A 185 -4.57 -9.89 -8.04
CA LYS A 185 -3.23 -10.40 -7.80
C LYS A 185 -2.87 -10.39 -6.31
N LEU A 186 -3.22 -9.35 -5.55
CA LEU A 186 -3.01 -9.29 -4.11
C LEU A 186 -3.69 -10.47 -3.41
N ARG A 187 -4.96 -10.71 -3.71
CA ARG A 187 -5.71 -11.83 -3.13
C ARG A 187 -5.07 -13.19 -3.45
N ARG A 188 -4.68 -13.41 -4.71
CA ARG A 188 -4.00 -14.63 -5.14
C ARG A 188 -2.70 -14.87 -4.36
N VAL A 189 -1.90 -13.82 -4.20
CA VAL A 189 -0.61 -13.93 -3.48
C VAL A 189 -0.84 -14.27 -2.01
N VAL A 190 -1.78 -13.59 -1.34
CA VAL A 190 -2.06 -13.88 0.07
C VAL A 190 -2.55 -15.31 0.26
N HIS A 191 -3.41 -15.81 -0.64
CA HIS A 191 -3.82 -17.21 -0.63
C HIS A 191 -2.64 -18.19 -0.77
N GLN A 192 -1.58 -17.83 -1.52
CA GLN A 192 -0.37 -18.64 -1.64
C GLN A 192 0.53 -18.59 -0.39
N LEU A 193 0.31 -17.64 0.52
CA LEU A 193 1.02 -17.57 1.79
C LEU A 193 0.47 -18.54 2.83
N ASP A 194 -0.70 -19.13 2.58
CA ASP A 194 -1.43 -19.94 3.55
C ASP A 194 -1.75 -19.16 4.85
N LEU A 195 -2.04 -17.87 4.69
CA LEU A 195 -2.47 -16.99 5.77
C LEU A 195 -3.97 -16.70 5.65
N PRO A 196 -4.70 -16.61 6.78
CA PRO A 196 -6.10 -16.19 6.79
C PRO A 196 -6.31 -14.89 6.02
N LEU A 197 -7.29 -14.89 5.12
CA LEU A 197 -7.72 -13.73 4.35
C LEU A 197 -9.23 -13.57 4.49
N VAL A 198 -9.65 -12.53 5.21
CA VAL A 198 -11.08 -12.22 5.40
C VAL A 198 -11.44 -10.98 4.60
N THR A 199 -12.56 -11.01 3.88
CA THR A 199 -13.03 -9.86 3.10
C THR A 199 -14.07 -9.11 3.91
N VAL A 200 -13.89 -7.80 4.06
CA VAL A 200 -14.74 -6.92 4.87
C VAL A 200 -15.24 -5.78 3.99
N ARG A 201 -16.52 -5.42 4.11
CA ARG A 201 -17.24 -4.54 3.17
C ARG A 201 -17.99 -3.43 3.89
N GLY A 202 -18.53 -2.48 3.12
CA GLY A 202 -19.39 -1.44 3.64
C GLY A 202 -18.64 -0.15 4.03
N THR A 203 -19.21 0.60 4.95
CA THR A 203 -18.69 1.87 5.47
C THR A 203 -17.45 1.66 6.36
N ALA A 204 -16.72 2.74 6.65
CA ALA A 204 -15.56 2.65 7.53
C ALA A 204 -15.92 2.13 8.94
N VAL A 205 -17.10 2.51 9.46
CA VAL A 205 -17.59 2.08 10.78
C VAL A 205 -17.90 0.58 10.77
N GLU A 206 -18.71 0.13 9.81
CA GLU A 206 -19.06 -1.30 9.66
C GLU A 206 -17.81 -2.16 9.52
N ARG A 207 -16.85 -1.72 8.70
CA ARG A 207 -15.59 -2.44 8.50
C ARG A 207 -14.77 -2.55 9.79
N VAL A 208 -14.65 -1.47 10.57
CA VAL A 208 -13.89 -1.50 11.83
C VAL A 208 -14.57 -2.44 12.82
N GLN A 209 -15.90 -2.37 12.95
CA GLN A 209 -16.64 -3.24 13.84
C GLN A 209 -16.53 -4.71 13.43
N GLU A 210 -16.72 -5.01 12.14
CA GLU A 210 -16.62 -6.37 11.60
C GLU A 210 -15.22 -6.97 11.86
N ILE A 211 -14.15 -6.19 11.67
CA ILE A 211 -12.78 -6.64 11.95
C ILE A 211 -12.57 -6.91 13.46
N ILE A 212 -13.07 -6.04 14.33
CA ILE A 212 -13.00 -6.23 15.78
C ILE A 212 -13.69 -7.54 16.17
N ASP A 213 -14.87 -7.78 15.63
CA ASP A 213 -15.69 -8.96 15.93
C ASP A 213 -15.02 -10.26 15.44
N ILE A 214 -14.55 -10.29 14.17
CA ILE A 214 -13.91 -11.47 13.56
C ILE A 214 -12.64 -11.88 14.30
N PHE A 215 -11.81 -10.90 14.68
CA PHE A 215 -10.51 -11.16 15.29
C PHE A 215 -10.51 -11.03 16.81
N HIS A 216 -11.70 -10.84 17.42
CA HIS A 216 -11.90 -10.64 18.85
C HIS A 216 -10.92 -9.62 19.45
N LEU A 217 -10.76 -8.49 18.77
CA LEU A 217 -9.82 -7.45 19.18
C LEU A 217 -10.36 -6.70 20.40
N PRO A 218 -9.49 -6.19 21.29
CA PRO A 218 -9.93 -5.34 22.38
C PRO A 218 -10.59 -4.09 21.82
N GLN A 219 -11.73 -3.66 22.36
CA GLN A 219 -12.40 -2.42 21.94
C GLN A 219 -12.36 -1.41 23.09
N ARG A 220 -11.54 -0.36 22.94
CA ARG A 220 -11.36 0.71 23.92
C ARG A 220 -12.27 1.92 23.66
N MET A 221 -12.81 2.05 22.44
CA MET A 221 -13.82 3.05 22.09
C MET A 221 -14.71 2.54 20.94
N SER A 222 -15.83 3.23 20.71
CA SER A 222 -16.75 2.84 19.63
C SER A 222 -16.12 3.01 18.25
N SER A 223 -16.59 2.22 17.30
CA SER A 223 -16.12 2.26 15.91
C SER A 223 -16.42 3.61 15.26
N GLU A 224 -17.56 4.23 15.60
CA GLU A 224 -17.96 5.56 15.13
C GLU A 224 -16.97 6.63 15.59
N GLU A 225 -16.67 6.67 16.89
CA GLU A 225 -15.77 7.68 17.45
C GLU A 225 -14.35 7.51 16.89
N ALA A 226 -13.90 6.27 16.75
CA ALA A 226 -12.59 5.96 16.19
C ALA A 226 -12.47 6.39 14.72
N VAL A 227 -13.50 6.17 13.91
CA VAL A 227 -13.55 6.58 12.50
C VAL A 227 -13.53 8.10 12.38
N ASP A 228 -14.30 8.82 13.20
CA ASP A 228 -14.29 10.29 13.21
C ASP A 228 -12.91 10.86 13.57
N ARG A 229 -12.26 10.29 14.59
CA ARG A 229 -10.89 10.66 14.97
C ARG A 229 -9.90 10.36 13.83
N ALA A 230 -10.00 9.20 13.19
CA ALA A 230 -9.16 8.82 12.06
C ALA A 230 -9.32 9.80 10.88
N HIS A 231 -10.55 10.20 10.55
CA HIS A 231 -10.80 11.19 9.51
C HIS A 231 -10.12 12.53 9.80
N ARG A 232 -10.22 13.03 11.04
CA ARG A 232 -9.54 14.27 11.46
C ARG A 232 -8.01 14.15 11.37
N GLN A 233 -7.44 13.03 11.81
CA GLN A 233 -5.99 12.79 11.73
C GLN A 233 -5.49 12.73 10.29
N ILE A 234 -6.19 12.00 9.42
CA ILE A 234 -5.83 11.86 8.00
C ILE A 234 -5.97 13.20 7.27
N ALA A 235 -7.01 13.98 7.56
CA ALA A 235 -7.19 15.31 6.97
C ALA A 235 -6.00 16.23 7.28
N ARG A 236 -5.55 16.27 8.54
CA ARG A 236 -4.37 17.05 8.96
C ARG A 236 -3.10 16.59 8.26
N SER A 237 -2.85 15.27 8.21
CA SER A 237 -1.68 14.71 7.52
C SER A 237 -1.67 15.09 6.02
N ARG A 238 -2.82 14.98 5.35
CA ARG A 238 -2.95 15.37 3.93
C ARG A 238 -2.65 16.85 3.70
N GLU A 239 -3.08 17.72 4.59
CA GLU A 239 -2.79 19.15 4.53
C GLU A 239 -1.29 19.43 4.67
N THR A 240 -0.61 18.79 5.63
CA THR A 240 0.84 18.92 5.81
C THR A 240 1.61 18.48 4.56
N VAL A 241 1.23 17.35 3.96
CA VAL A 241 1.85 16.86 2.71
C VAL A 241 1.58 17.81 1.55
N ALA A 242 0.36 18.33 1.43
CA ALA A 242 0.02 19.30 0.39
C ALA A 242 0.86 20.57 0.50
N GLN A 243 1.03 21.11 1.72
CA GLN A 243 1.88 22.28 1.95
C GLN A 243 3.35 22.03 1.59
N ARG A 244 3.88 20.84 1.93
CA ARG A 244 5.24 20.44 1.54
C ARG A 244 5.41 20.33 0.02
N ILE A 245 4.40 19.87 -0.70
CA ILE A 245 4.43 19.79 -2.16
C ILE A 245 4.38 21.17 -2.79
N LEU A 246 3.54 22.06 -2.27
CA LEU A 246 3.42 23.43 -2.76
C LEU A 246 4.74 24.20 -2.58
N SER A 247 5.43 24.04 -1.44
CA SER A 247 6.72 24.69 -1.20
C SER A 247 7.85 24.16 -2.09
N GLN A 248 7.72 22.93 -2.60
CA GLN A 248 8.69 22.30 -3.49
C GLN A 248 8.33 22.44 -4.98
N HIS A 249 7.16 22.99 -5.32
CA HIS A 249 6.72 23.03 -6.71
C HIS A 249 7.60 23.98 -7.51
N ARG A 250 8.33 23.43 -8.49
CA ARG A 250 9.12 24.17 -9.46
C ARG A 250 8.69 23.73 -10.85
N GLU A 251 8.41 24.69 -11.73
CA GLU A 251 8.13 24.35 -13.13
C GLU A 251 9.39 23.75 -13.79
N LEU A 252 9.23 22.57 -14.38
CA LEU A 252 10.32 21.89 -15.09
C LEU A 252 10.63 22.65 -16.38
N GLY A 253 11.91 22.99 -16.56
CA GLY A 253 12.41 23.60 -17.78
C GLY A 253 12.36 22.65 -18.99
N VAL A 254 12.43 23.19 -20.21
CA VAL A 254 12.40 22.40 -21.46
C VAL A 254 13.54 21.38 -21.54
N THR A 255 14.71 21.72 -21.00
CA THR A 255 15.90 20.85 -20.96
C THR A 255 15.74 19.67 -20.00
N GLU A 256 15.09 19.85 -18.86
CA GLU A 256 14.72 18.76 -17.95
C GLU A 256 13.61 17.90 -18.57
N LYS A 257 12.62 18.56 -19.20
CA LYS A 257 11.71 18.04 -20.24
C LYS A 257 12.33 16.92 -21.07
N LEU A 258 13.38 17.34 -21.78
CA LEU A 258 14.09 16.54 -22.76
C LEU A 258 14.98 15.47 -22.12
N LYS A 259 15.68 15.79 -21.01
CA LYS A 259 16.51 14.82 -20.27
C LYS A 259 15.69 13.66 -19.72
N ILE A 260 14.46 13.91 -19.24
CA ILE A 260 13.55 12.85 -18.77
C ILE A 260 13.13 11.93 -19.92
N ALA A 261 12.96 12.48 -21.12
CA ALA A 261 12.62 11.69 -22.30
C ALA A 261 13.79 10.83 -22.80
N THR A 262 15.03 11.20 -22.48
CA THR A 262 16.25 10.54 -22.97
C THR A 262 16.98 9.70 -21.91
N ARG A 263 16.68 9.84 -20.62
CA ARG A 263 17.19 8.98 -19.54
C ARG A 263 16.35 7.70 -19.48
N PHE A 264 16.94 6.62 -19.97
CA PHE A 264 16.44 5.26 -19.81
C PHE A 264 17.09 4.59 -18.61
#